data_AF-A0A952NMA1-F1
#
_entry.id   AF-A0A952NMA1-F1
#
_cell.length_a   1.000
_cell.length_b   1.000
_cell.length_c   1.000
_cell.angle_alpha   90.00
_cell.angle_beta   90.00
_cell.angle_gamma   90.00
#
_symmetry.space_group_name_H-M   'P 1'
#
loop_
_entity.id
_entity.type
_entity.pdbx_description
1 polymer ?
#
loop_
_entity_poly.entity_id
_entity_poly.type
_entity_poly.pdbx_seq_one_letter_code
_entity_poly.pdbx_strand_id
1 'polypeptide(L)'
;MQTRVLGILGLLAVFLVPPTLAAPILIEETKPILSLPSVQSSGTSRRGGGSRPLPSVFGVREESKNGSYIRQPSSLRDVFRRGGDYATVDAMRLDRKVGVGVESFGRMGVLGLNFELNYGDFDSATAGVGGGPGYNSFGLGWKHTFPGSQLTPYMGVGFARWTGTSQGQMSGTIPGYLESKFLDDEEKASGRFGKNFLVPSVGLQFNQLHGPSSGAALYAEVLFLLETSSMKQMVTGALGALYFF
;
A
#
# COMPACT_ATOMS: atom_id res chain seq x y z
N MET A 1 -8.19 37.43 -14.10
CA MET A 1 -7.64 36.28 -13.36
C MET A 1 -8.26 35.01 -13.94
N GLN A 2 -7.52 34.30 -14.79
CA GLN A 2 -7.95 33.04 -15.42
C GLN A 2 -7.11 31.92 -14.81
N THR A 3 -7.70 31.15 -13.90
CA THR A 3 -7.01 30.04 -13.23
C THR A 3 -7.18 28.79 -14.09
N ARG A 4 -6.07 28.27 -14.62
CA ARG A 4 -6.02 27.04 -15.41
C ARG A 4 -6.23 25.83 -14.49
N VAL A 5 -7.37 25.17 -14.62
CA VAL A 5 -7.62 23.81 -14.11
C VAL A 5 -7.30 22.84 -15.23
N LEU A 6 -6.02 22.50 -15.39
CA LEU A 6 -5.57 21.44 -16.30
C LEU A 6 -4.48 20.66 -15.58
N GLY A 7 -4.82 19.50 -15.02
CA GLY A 7 -3.82 18.67 -14.34
C GLY A 7 -4.32 17.45 -13.58
N ILE A 8 -5.45 16.82 -13.96
CA ILE A 8 -5.87 15.53 -13.38
C ILE A 8 -6.31 14.51 -14.45
N LEU A 9 -6.68 14.94 -15.66
CA LEU A 9 -7.16 14.05 -16.73
C LEU A 9 -6.06 13.21 -17.42
N GLY A 10 -4.78 13.51 -17.22
CA GLY A 10 -3.68 12.81 -17.90
C GLY A 10 -3.33 11.44 -17.34
N LEU A 11 -3.65 11.15 -16.07
CA LEU A 11 -3.23 9.89 -15.42
C LEU A 11 -4.18 8.71 -15.69
N LEU A 12 -5.39 8.97 -16.19
CA LEU A 12 -6.41 7.94 -16.46
C LEU A 12 -6.25 7.26 -17.82
N ALA A 13 -5.41 7.77 -18.72
CA ALA A 13 -5.31 7.28 -20.10
C ALA A 13 -4.34 6.10 -20.30
N VAL A 14 -3.62 5.64 -19.26
CA VAL A 14 -2.58 4.59 -19.40
C VAL A 14 -3.11 3.16 -19.14
N PHE A 15 -4.33 2.99 -18.65
CA PHE A 15 -4.86 1.67 -18.24
C PHE A 15 -5.87 1.02 -19.20
N LEU A 16 -5.97 1.50 -20.44
CA LEU A 16 -6.89 0.96 -21.47
C LEU A 16 -6.20 0.03 -22.48
N VAL A 17 -5.18 -0.73 -22.05
CA VAL A 17 -4.60 -1.81 -22.87
C VAL A 17 -5.29 -3.13 -22.48
N PRO A 18 -5.95 -3.84 -23.42
CA PRO A 18 -6.60 -5.11 -23.12
C PRO A 18 -5.56 -6.17 -22.75
N PRO A 19 -5.80 -7.00 -21.71
CA PRO A 19 -4.89 -8.07 -21.32
C PRO A 19 -5.05 -9.23 -22.30
N THR A 20 -4.27 -9.23 -23.36
CA THR A 20 -4.01 -10.43 -24.16
C THR A 20 -2.55 -10.81 -23.93
N LEU A 21 -2.34 -12.07 -23.55
CA LEU A 21 -1.06 -12.71 -23.20
C LEU A 21 -0.69 -12.71 -21.70
N ALA A 22 -1.48 -13.43 -20.89
CA ALA A 22 -0.93 -14.09 -19.71
C ALA A 22 -0.29 -15.41 -20.18
N ALA A 23 1.04 -15.45 -20.27
CA ALA A 23 1.77 -16.69 -20.45
C ALA A 23 1.75 -17.51 -19.14
N PRO A 24 1.69 -18.85 -19.21
CA PRO A 24 1.76 -19.69 -18.02
C PRO A 24 3.15 -19.58 -17.37
N ILE A 25 3.19 -19.13 -16.11
CA ILE A 25 4.39 -19.18 -15.28
C ILE A 25 4.60 -20.64 -14.89
N LEU A 26 5.60 -21.28 -15.49
CA LEU A 26 6.08 -22.59 -15.07
C LEU A 26 6.84 -22.43 -13.75
N ILE A 27 6.30 -22.97 -12.66
CA ILE A 27 7.00 -23.00 -11.37
C ILE A 27 7.99 -24.16 -11.42
N GLU A 28 9.26 -23.85 -11.63
CA GLU A 28 10.35 -24.82 -11.57
C GLU A 28 10.73 -25.05 -10.10
N GLU A 29 10.61 -26.29 -9.64
CA GLU A 29 11.00 -26.73 -8.29
C GLU A 29 12.52 -26.58 -8.11
N THR A 30 12.93 -25.52 -7.41
CA THR A 30 14.32 -25.33 -7.00
C THR A 30 14.57 -26.08 -5.70
N LYS A 31 15.46 -27.09 -5.75
CA LYS A 31 15.93 -27.83 -4.57
C LYS A 31 16.79 -26.92 -3.67
N PRO A 32 16.66 -27.00 -2.34
CA PRO A 32 17.46 -26.18 -1.44
C PRO A 32 18.90 -26.72 -1.35
N ILE A 33 19.87 -25.91 -1.79
CA ILE A 33 21.29 -26.14 -1.51
C ILE A 33 21.62 -25.39 -0.22
N LEU A 34 21.57 -26.10 0.90
CA LEU A 34 22.04 -25.59 2.19
C LEU A 34 23.47 -26.10 2.43
N SER A 35 24.46 -25.23 2.23
CA SER A 35 25.82 -25.43 2.75
C SER A 35 26.27 -24.16 3.45
N LEU A 36 26.20 -24.15 4.77
CA LEU A 36 26.72 -23.08 5.61
C LEU A 36 28.23 -23.30 5.82
N PRO A 37 29.09 -22.30 5.55
CA PRO A 37 30.48 -22.36 5.97
C PRO A 37 30.59 -22.17 7.49
N SER A 38 31.38 -23.04 8.12
CA SER A 38 31.74 -22.97 9.53
C SER A 38 32.47 -21.67 9.86
N VAL A 39 31.90 -20.85 10.75
CA VAL A 39 32.54 -19.65 11.29
C VAL A 39 33.57 -20.06 12.33
N GLN A 40 34.85 -19.83 12.04
CA GLN A 40 35.93 -19.93 13.01
C GLN A 40 35.89 -18.74 13.96
N SER A 41 35.73 -19.02 15.26
CA SER A 41 35.85 -18.03 16.33
C SER A 41 37.33 -17.79 16.66
N SER A 42 37.91 -16.69 16.18
CA SER A 42 39.19 -16.20 16.70
C SER A 42 38.93 -15.28 17.90
N GLY A 43 39.16 -15.82 19.09
CA GLY A 43 39.23 -15.04 20.32
C GLY A 43 40.53 -14.25 20.39
N THR A 44 40.42 -12.96 20.69
CA THR A 44 41.55 -12.19 21.26
C THR A 44 41.06 -11.45 22.50
N SER A 45 41.43 -12.05 23.63
CA SER A 45 41.50 -11.39 24.93
C SER A 45 42.47 -10.23 24.88
N ARG A 46 42.02 -9.02 25.22
CA ARG A 46 42.92 -7.97 25.69
C ARG A 46 42.31 -7.20 26.85
N ARG A 47 42.67 -7.71 28.02
CA ARG A 47 42.59 -7.09 29.34
C ARG A 47 43.47 -5.83 29.32
N GLY A 48 42.87 -4.67 29.58
CA GLY A 48 43.59 -3.39 29.68
C GLY A 48 42.83 -2.46 30.61
N GLY A 49 43.08 -2.61 31.91
CA GLY A 49 42.62 -1.67 32.92
C GLY A 49 43.33 -0.33 32.74
N GLY A 50 42.55 0.74 32.75
CA GLY A 50 43.05 2.10 32.63
C GLY A 50 41.95 3.08 32.99
N SER A 51 41.64 3.19 34.28
CA SER A 51 40.85 4.28 34.83
C SER A 51 41.63 5.58 34.67
N ARG A 52 41.33 6.32 33.60
CA ARG A 52 41.67 7.74 33.45
C ARG A 52 40.38 8.55 33.56
N PRO A 53 40.28 9.49 34.52
CA PRO A 53 39.23 10.48 34.49
C PRO A 53 39.61 11.61 33.51
N LEU A 54 38.59 12.42 33.18
CA LEU A 54 38.62 13.76 32.58
C LEU A 54 38.53 13.81 31.05
N PRO A 55 38.01 14.90 30.43
CA PRO A 55 37.44 16.13 31.02
C PRO A 55 36.01 16.48 30.53
N SER A 56 35.26 17.19 31.34
CA SER A 56 34.13 18.02 30.87
C SER A 56 34.70 19.19 30.07
N VAL A 57 34.71 19.08 28.74
CA VAL A 57 35.11 20.12 27.79
C VAL A 57 33.83 20.54 27.06
N PHE A 58 33.28 21.68 27.46
CA PHE A 58 33.38 22.92 26.68
C PHE A 58 32.83 22.77 25.26
N GLY A 59 31.72 23.48 25.03
CA GLY A 59 31.09 23.61 23.73
C GLY A 59 32.11 23.98 22.66
N VAL A 60 32.21 23.11 21.66
CA VAL A 60 32.82 23.45 20.39
C VAL A 60 31.79 24.29 19.65
N ARG A 61 31.89 25.61 19.84
CA ARG A 61 31.31 26.60 18.93
C ARG A 61 32.18 26.58 17.67
N GLU A 62 31.83 25.76 16.69
CA GLU A 62 32.37 25.90 15.34
C GLU A 62 31.85 27.22 14.76
N GLU A 63 32.68 28.25 14.83
CA GLU A 63 32.47 29.51 14.15
C GLU A 63 32.80 29.29 12.66
N SER A 64 31.78 28.90 11.89
CA SER A 64 31.85 28.87 10.43
C SER A 64 32.11 30.28 9.89
N LYS A 65 33.35 30.52 9.44
CA LYS A 65 33.79 31.79 8.83
C LYS A 65 33.25 32.05 7.42
N ASN A 66 32.42 31.15 6.89
CA ASN A 66 31.57 31.46 5.74
C ASN A 66 30.14 31.61 6.26
N GLY A 67 29.57 32.81 6.11
CA GLY A 67 28.25 33.24 6.58
C GLY A 67 27.05 32.50 5.97
N SER A 68 27.17 31.21 5.76
CA SER A 68 26.07 30.28 5.55
C SER A 68 25.67 29.76 6.93
N TYR A 69 24.67 30.39 7.55
CA TYR A 69 24.04 29.81 8.73
C TYR A 69 23.53 28.43 8.34
N ILE A 70 24.21 27.37 8.79
CA ILE A 70 23.65 26.02 8.78
C ILE A 70 22.47 26.10 9.74
N ARG A 71 21.29 26.36 9.19
CA ARG A 71 20.03 26.34 9.92
C ARG A 71 19.92 24.94 10.47
N GLN A 72 20.17 24.79 11.77
CA GLN A 72 19.82 23.56 12.46
C GLN A 72 18.31 23.37 12.21
N PRO A 73 17.91 22.25 11.62
CA PRO A 73 16.52 21.98 11.34
C PRO A 73 15.78 21.98 12.69
N SER A 74 14.91 22.97 12.86
CA SER A 74 14.16 23.22 14.10
C SER A 74 13.20 22.09 14.45
N SER A 75 12.92 21.21 13.49
CA SER A 75 12.12 20.03 13.66
C SER A 75 12.61 18.93 12.72
N LEU A 76 12.41 17.65 13.09
CA LEU A 76 12.66 16.52 12.19
C LEU A 76 11.95 16.71 10.83
N ARG A 77 10.82 17.43 10.80
CA ARG A 77 10.06 17.72 9.57
C ARG A 77 10.82 18.59 8.57
N ASP A 78 11.66 19.51 9.05
CA ASP A 78 12.43 20.41 8.18
C ASP A 78 13.60 19.70 7.49
N VAL A 79 14.05 18.56 8.02
CA VAL A 79 15.10 17.71 7.41
C VAL A 79 14.57 16.99 6.19
N PHE A 80 13.29 16.60 6.21
CA PHE A 80 12.72 15.70 5.21
C PHE A 80 12.11 16.40 4.00
N ARG A 81 12.00 17.74 3.99
CA ARG A 81 11.30 18.48 2.93
C ARG A 81 12.19 19.51 2.25
N ARG A 82 13.22 19.06 1.53
CA ARG A 82 13.91 19.90 0.54
C ARG A 82 13.30 19.64 -0.83
N GLY A 83 12.50 20.59 -1.32
CA GLY A 83 12.03 20.58 -2.73
C GLY A 83 10.91 19.60 -3.07
N GLY A 84 10.31 18.92 -2.08
CA GLY A 84 9.29 17.89 -2.32
C GLY A 84 9.85 16.48 -2.43
N ASP A 85 11.15 16.31 -2.16
CA ASP A 85 11.84 15.02 -2.12
C ASP A 85 11.85 14.45 -0.70
N TYR A 86 11.57 13.16 -0.56
CA TYR A 86 11.65 12.40 0.70
C TYR A 86 12.75 11.35 0.60
N ALA A 87 13.55 11.20 1.66
CA ALA A 87 14.61 10.21 1.70
C ALA A 87 14.09 8.76 1.82
N THR A 88 12.94 8.57 2.47
CA THR A 88 12.33 7.25 2.73
C THR A 88 10.80 7.32 2.64
N VAL A 89 10.15 6.16 2.44
CA VAL A 89 8.68 6.07 2.49
C VAL A 89 8.14 6.46 3.87
N ASP A 90 8.82 6.10 4.95
CA ASP A 90 8.40 6.43 6.31
C ASP A 90 8.30 7.95 6.51
N ALA A 91 9.30 8.70 6.02
CA ALA A 91 9.30 10.16 6.06
C ALA A 91 8.16 10.75 5.22
N MET A 92 7.87 10.18 4.05
CA MET A 92 6.75 10.59 3.21
C MET A 92 5.41 10.34 3.91
N ARG A 93 5.21 9.17 4.53
CA ARG A 93 3.97 8.78 5.21
C ARG A 93 3.71 9.62 6.46
N LEU A 94 4.77 10.03 7.16
CA LEU A 94 4.69 10.95 8.30
C LEU A 94 4.24 12.36 7.92
N ASP A 95 4.70 12.87 6.77
CA ASP A 95 4.33 14.20 6.26
C ASP A 95 2.97 14.16 5.57
N ARG A 96 2.74 13.19 4.69
CA ARG A 96 1.55 13.04 3.85
C ARG A 96 0.62 11.98 4.39
N LYS A 97 -0.38 12.43 5.13
CA LYS A 97 -1.22 11.55 5.94
C LYS A 97 -2.43 11.03 5.17
N VAL A 98 -2.89 11.73 4.14
CA VAL A 98 -4.15 11.39 3.47
C VAL A 98 -3.87 10.97 2.05
N GLY A 99 -4.20 9.73 1.70
CA GLY A 99 -4.16 9.18 0.35
C GLY A 99 -5.54 9.13 -0.28
N VAL A 100 -5.65 9.50 -1.55
CA VAL A 100 -6.86 9.29 -2.37
C VAL A 100 -6.46 8.63 -3.67
N GLY A 101 -7.24 7.65 -4.12
CA GLY A 101 -6.86 6.80 -5.23
C GLY A 101 -7.99 6.04 -5.88
N VAL A 102 -7.60 5.24 -6.86
CA VAL A 102 -8.46 4.29 -7.57
C VAL A 102 -7.91 2.88 -7.39
N GLU A 103 -8.81 1.92 -7.31
CA GLU A 103 -8.52 0.49 -7.23
C GLU A 103 -9.30 -0.21 -8.33
N SER A 104 -8.67 -1.16 -9.00
CA SER A 104 -9.32 -2.11 -9.88
C SER A 104 -9.15 -3.51 -9.32
N PHE A 105 -10.22 -4.29 -9.39
CA PHE A 105 -10.34 -5.61 -8.76
C PHE A 105 -10.23 -5.53 -7.23
N GLY A 106 -10.13 -6.70 -6.59
CA GLY A 106 -10.01 -6.79 -5.14
C GLY A 106 -11.28 -6.51 -4.36
N ARG A 107 -11.15 -5.80 -3.23
CA ARG A 107 -12.23 -5.63 -2.27
C ARG A 107 -13.31 -4.66 -2.75
N MET A 108 -12.95 -3.72 -3.65
CA MET A 108 -13.87 -2.71 -4.18
C MET A 108 -14.60 -3.16 -5.46
N GLY A 109 -14.48 -4.43 -5.85
CA GLY A 109 -15.09 -4.94 -7.07
C GLY A 109 -14.26 -4.63 -8.31
N VAL A 110 -14.88 -4.35 -9.46
CA VAL A 110 -14.15 -4.12 -10.73
C VAL A 110 -13.38 -2.81 -10.69
N LEU A 111 -14.00 -1.77 -10.15
CA LEU A 111 -13.43 -0.44 -10.03
C LEU A 111 -13.98 0.26 -8.78
N GLY A 112 -13.12 1.00 -8.09
CA GLY A 112 -13.52 1.79 -6.92
C GLY A 112 -12.59 2.95 -6.61
N LEU A 113 -13.05 3.82 -5.72
CA LEU A 113 -12.27 4.84 -5.05
C LEU A 113 -11.74 4.28 -3.74
N ASN A 114 -10.48 4.57 -3.45
CA ASN A 114 -9.80 4.13 -2.24
C ASN A 114 -9.22 5.35 -1.52
N PHE A 115 -9.40 5.39 -0.21
CA PHE A 115 -8.91 6.41 0.71
C PHE A 115 -7.98 5.74 1.71
N GLU A 116 -6.87 6.39 2.03
CA GLU A 116 -5.90 5.91 3.00
C GLU A 116 -5.55 7.02 4.00
N LEU A 117 -5.46 6.67 5.27
CA LEU A 117 -5.06 7.57 6.34
C LEU A 117 -3.89 6.95 7.12
N ASN A 118 -2.71 7.57 7.03
CA ASN A 118 -1.50 7.13 7.72
C ASN A 118 -1.53 7.56 9.19
N TYR A 119 -1.45 6.59 10.10
CA TYR A 119 -1.32 6.80 11.56
C TYR A 119 0.12 6.55 11.99
N GLY A 120 1.04 7.29 11.40
CA GLY A 120 2.48 7.12 11.63
C GLY A 120 3.17 6.46 10.44
N ASP A 121 4.28 5.81 10.74
CA ASP A 121 5.27 5.39 9.74
C ASP A 121 4.80 4.12 9.04
N PHE A 122 4.22 3.18 9.80
CA PHE A 122 3.90 1.84 9.32
C PHE A 122 2.40 1.59 9.15
N ASP A 123 1.56 2.16 10.01
CA ASP A 123 0.14 1.80 10.07
C ASP A 123 -0.75 2.80 9.34
N SER A 124 -1.82 2.30 8.74
CA SER A 124 -2.82 3.11 8.05
C SER A 124 -4.21 2.48 8.13
N ALA A 125 -5.24 3.32 8.21
CA ALA A 125 -6.60 2.88 7.88
C ALA A 125 -6.88 3.15 6.41
N THR A 126 -7.76 2.33 5.86
CA THR A 126 -8.24 2.47 4.51
C THR A 126 -9.77 2.39 4.48
N ALA A 127 -10.37 3.11 3.54
CA ALA A 127 -11.79 3.06 3.28
C ALA A 127 -12.02 3.18 1.77
N GLY A 128 -13.09 2.60 1.26
CA GLY A 128 -13.36 2.68 -0.16
C GLY A 128 -14.81 2.41 -0.51
N VAL A 129 -15.17 2.85 -1.72
CA VAL A 129 -16.43 2.56 -2.37
C VAL A 129 -16.16 2.16 -3.82
N GLY A 130 -16.94 1.23 -4.35
CA GLY A 130 -16.74 0.75 -5.71
C GLY A 130 -17.90 -0.11 -6.17
N GLY A 131 -17.64 -0.95 -7.16
CA GLY A 131 -18.62 -1.92 -7.61
C GLY A 131 -18.26 -2.53 -8.96
N GLY A 132 -19.27 -3.13 -9.57
CA GLY A 132 -19.21 -3.72 -10.89
C GLY A 132 -20.61 -3.88 -11.47
N PRO A 133 -20.75 -4.49 -12.65
CA PRO A 133 -22.05 -4.77 -13.23
C PRO A 133 -22.95 -5.53 -12.24
N GLY A 134 -24.07 -4.90 -11.85
CA GLY A 134 -25.08 -5.48 -10.98
C GLY A 134 -24.85 -5.35 -9.47
N TYR A 135 -23.78 -4.67 -9.01
CA TYR A 135 -23.53 -4.50 -7.57
C TYR A 135 -22.68 -3.28 -7.22
N ASN A 136 -22.87 -2.80 -6.00
CA ASN A 136 -22.02 -1.79 -5.36
C ASN A 136 -21.25 -2.42 -4.20
N SER A 137 -20.14 -1.83 -3.82
CA SER A 137 -19.35 -2.24 -2.67
C SER A 137 -18.88 -1.08 -1.83
N PHE A 138 -18.74 -1.30 -0.52
CA PHE A 138 -17.92 -0.46 0.34
C PHE A 138 -16.97 -1.34 1.15
N GLY A 139 -15.89 -0.75 1.63
CA GLY A 139 -14.98 -1.46 2.53
C GLY A 139 -14.19 -0.55 3.43
N LEU A 140 -13.69 -1.16 4.49
CA LEU A 140 -12.81 -0.57 5.50
C LEU A 140 -11.65 -1.53 5.70
N GLY A 141 -10.50 -1.03 6.14
CA GLY A 141 -9.40 -1.92 6.48
C GLY A 141 -8.27 -1.22 7.18
N TRP A 142 -7.34 -2.04 7.65
CA TRP A 142 -6.10 -1.63 8.25
C TRP A 142 -4.95 -2.22 7.45
N LYS A 143 -3.88 -1.45 7.28
CA LYS A 143 -2.69 -1.81 6.52
C LYS A 143 -1.44 -1.49 7.33
N HIS A 144 -0.56 -2.47 7.45
CA HIS A 144 0.78 -2.35 8.00
C HIS A 144 1.82 -2.43 6.89
N THR A 145 2.55 -1.33 6.71
CA THR A 145 3.60 -1.18 5.71
C THR A 145 4.94 -1.48 6.37
N PHE A 146 5.73 -2.36 5.77
CA PHE A 146 7.07 -2.65 6.26
C PHE A 146 8.08 -1.60 5.75
N PRO A 147 9.17 -1.35 6.51
CA PRO A 147 10.21 -0.43 6.09
C PRO A 147 10.74 -0.74 4.68
N GLY A 148 10.94 0.29 3.87
CA GLY A 148 11.50 0.17 2.53
C GLY A 148 11.83 1.52 1.91
N SER A 149 12.55 1.48 0.79
CA SER A 149 12.97 2.69 0.08
C SER A 149 11.84 3.20 -0.80
N GLN A 150 11.67 2.67 -2.01
CA GLN A 150 10.57 3.04 -2.92
C GLN A 150 9.52 1.92 -3.03
N LEU A 151 9.96 0.68 -3.02
CA LEU A 151 9.10 -0.49 -3.05
C LEU A 151 8.94 -1.04 -1.63
N THR A 152 7.75 -0.92 -1.07
CA THR A 152 7.44 -1.34 0.30
C THR A 152 6.46 -2.49 0.29
N PRO A 153 6.81 -3.66 0.88
CA PRO A 153 5.83 -4.68 1.15
C PRO A 153 4.89 -4.23 2.26
N TYR A 154 3.66 -4.75 2.23
CA TYR A 154 2.68 -4.52 3.27
C TYR A 154 1.77 -5.73 3.46
N MET A 155 1.11 -5.76 4.61
CA MET A 155 0.01 -6.68 4.90
C MET A 155 -1.21 -5.91 5.37
N GLY A 156 -2.39 -6.46 5.16
CA GLY A 156 -3.65 -5.84 5.51
C GLY A 156 -4.69 -6.80 6.03
N VAL A 157 -5.66 -6.25 6.75
CA VAL A 157 -6.92 -6.91 7.07
C VAL A 157 -8.06 -5.91 6.91
N GLY A 158 -9.13 -6.32 6.24
CA GLY A 158 -10.26 -5.46 5.97
C GLY A 158 -11.60 -6.15 6.05
N PHE A 159 -12.62 -5.33 5.96
CA PHE A 159 -14.02 -5.69 5.79
C PHE A 159 -14.52 -5.13 4.46
N ALA A 160 -15.26 -5.92 3.71
CA ALA A 160 -15.95 -5.43 2.51
C ALA A 160 -17.40 -5.91 2.50
N ARG A 161 -18.31 -5.05 2.07
CA ARG A 161 -19.71 -5.41 1.83
C ARG A 161 -20.07 -5.16 0.39
N TRP A 162 -20.52 -6.21 -0.30
CA TRP A 162 -21.01 -6.15 -1.67
C TRP A 162 -22.53 -6.31 -1.67
N THR A 163 -23.23 -5.44 -2.39
CA THR A 163 -24.69 -5.39 -2.39
C THR A 163 -25.21 -5.28 -3.82
N GLY A 164 -26.08 -6.22 -4.22
CA GLY A 164 -26.86 -6.16 -5.45
C GLY A 164 -28.26 -5.60 -5.16
N THR A 165 -28.70 -4.62 -5.95
CA THR A 165 -30.04 -3.99 -5.83
C THR A 165 -30.85 -4.07 -7.12
N SER A 166 -30.40 -4.86 -8.09
CA SER A 166 -31.13 -5.05 -9.34
C SER A 166 -32.48 -5.71 -9.08
N GLN A 167 -33.47 -5.42 -9.93
CA GLN A 167 -34.74 -6.13 -9.95
C GLN A 167 -34.72 -7.10 -11.13
N GLY A 168 -34.65 -8.40 -10.83
CA GLY A 168 -34.69 -9.46 -11.82
C GLY A 168 -33.39 -10.25 -11.92
N GLN A 169 -33.40 -11.27 -12.78
CA GLN A 169 -32.32 -12.23 -12.88
C GLN A 169 -31.01 -11.56 -13.32
N MET A 170 -29.95 -11.82 -12.57
CA MET A 170 -28.60 -11.43 -12.97
C MET A 170 -28.15 -12.32 -14.12
N SER A 171 -27.84 -11.71 -15.28
CA SER A 171 -27.31 -12.40 -16.45
C SER A 171 -25.80 -12.62 -16.40
N GLY A 172 -25.14 -12.14 -15.34
CA GLY A 172 -23.70 -12.25 -15.15
C GLY A 172 -23.18 -11.28 -14.09
N THR A 173 -22.04 -11.61 -13.50
CA THR A 173 -21.23 -10.66 -12.72
C THR A 173 -19.84 -10.51 -13.34
N ILE A 174 -19.27 -9.32 -13.23
CA ILE A 174 -17.84 -9.13 -13.42
C ILE A 174 -17.30 -8.65 -12.07
N PRO A 175 -16.34 -9.38 -11.47
CA PRO A 175 -15.76 -10.64 -11.92
C PRO A 175 -16.69 -11.85 -11.70
N GLY A 176 -16.68 -12.82 -12.61
CA GLY A 176 -17.63 -13.95 -12.61
C GLY A 176 -17.57 -14.88 -11.39
N TYR A 177 -16.49 -14.81 -10.60
CA TYR A 177 -16.40 -15.57 -9.35
C TYR A 177 -17.42 -15.14 -8.30
N LEU A 178 -17.93 -13.90 -8.39
CA LEU A 178 -18.97 -13.41 -7.48
C LEU A 178 -20.21 -14.30 -7.59
N GLU A 179 -20.72 -14.43 -8.80
CA GLU A 179 -21.86 -15.27 -9.11
C GLU A 179 -21.58 -16.76 -8.92
N SER A 180 -20.44 -17.26 -9.40
CA SER A 180 -20.20 -18.71 -9.40
C SER A 180 -19.93 -19.27 -8.00
N LYS A 181 -19.33 -18.47 -7.10
CA LYS A 181 -18.96 -18.94 -5.76
C LYS A 181 -19.87 -18.39 -4.68
N PHE A 182 -20.10 -17.09 -4.64
CA PHE A 182 -20.69 -16.46 -3.46
C PHE A 182 -22.21 -16.38 -3.54
N LEU A 183 -22.78 -16.13 -4.71
CA LEU A 183 -24.22 -16.02 -4.88
C LEU A 183 -24.91 -17.40 -4.92
N ASP A 184 -26.04 -17.51 -4.23
CA ASP A 184 -26.97 -18.63 -4.39
C ASP A 184 -27.97 -18.39 -5.54
N ASP A 185 -28.77 -19.40 -5.86
CA ASP A 185 -29.67 -19.35 -7.02
C ASP A 185 -30.83 -18.35 -6.82
N GLU A 186 -31.26 -18.13 -5.58
CA GLU A 186 -32.30 -17.15 -5.24
C GLU A 186 -31.77 -15.72 -5.38
N GLU A 187 -30.56 -15.45 -4.89
CA GLU A 187 -29.85 -14.19 -5.06
C GLU A 187 -29.61 -13.88 -6.54
N LYS A 188 -29.24 -14.88 -7.34
CA LYS A 188 -29.09 -14.73 -8.81
C LYS A 188 -30.42 -14.44 -9.50
N ALA A 189 -31.48 -15.16 -9.12
CA ALA A 189 -32.80 -15.00 -9.72
C ALA A 189 -33.43 -13.64 -9.38
N SER A 190 -33.22 -13.16 -8.15
CA SER A 190 -33.78 -11.90 -7.68
C SER A 190 -32.93 -10.68 -8.04
N GLY A 191 -31.62 -10.86 -8.20
CA GLY A 191 -30.63 -9.79 -8.37
C GLY A 191 -30.36 -9.00 -7.09
N ARG A 192 -30.84 -9.50 -5.95
CA ARG A 192 -30.74 -8.87 -4.64
C ARG A 192 -29.89 -9.72 -3.71
N PHE A 193 -28.79 -9.16 -3.25
CA PHE A 193 -27.90 -9.86 -2.32
C PHE A 193 -27.14 -8.87 -1.45
N GLY A 194 -26.58 -9.37 -0.35
CA GLY A 194 -25.71 -8.62 0.54
C GLY A 194 -24.64 -9.51 1.15
N LYS A 195 -23.45 -9.54 0.57
CA LYS A 195 -22.32 -10.37 1.01
C LYS A 195 -21.35 -9.55 1.83
N ASN A 196 -20.99 -10.05 3.01
CA ASN A 196 -19.99 -9.47 3.90
C ASN A 196 -18.73 -10.34 3.85
N PHE A 197 -17.58 -9.70 3.69
CA PHE A 197 -16.29 -10.35 3.57
C PHE A 197 -15.33 -9.85 4.65
N LEU A 198 -14.62 -10.79 5.28
CA LEU A 198 -13.34 -10.51 5.94
C LEU A 198 -12.24 -10.71 4.90
N VAL A 199 -11.29 -9.76 4.83
CA VAL A 199 -10.35 -9.66 3.72
C VAL A 199 -8.92 -9.49 4.24
N PRO A 200 -8.21 -10.57 4.62
CA PRO A 200 -6.77 -10.50 4.82
C PRO A 200 -6.04 -10.38 3.46
N SER A 201 -4.94 -9.65 3.46
CA SER A 201 -4.20 -9.35 2.24
C SER A 201 -2.70 -9.14 2.46
N VAL A 202 -1.94 -9.28 1.38
CA VAL A 202 -0.51 -8.95 1.28
C VAL A 202 -0.25 -8.27 -0.06
N GLY A 203 0.65 -7.30 -0.08
CA GLY A 203 0.92 -6.54 -1.29
C GLY A 203 2.27 -5.86 -1.33
N LEU A 204 2.54 -5.24 -2.48
CA LEU A 204 3.69 -4.39 -2.74
C LEU A 204 3.19 -3.02 -3.19
N GLN A 205 3.82 -1.96 -2.67
CA GLN A 205 3.51 -0.58 -3.04
C GLN A 205 4.78 0.12 -3.49
N PHE A 206 4.78 0.64 -4.71
CA PHE A 206 5.81 1.54 -5.22
C PHE A 206 5.42 2.98 -4.93
N ASN A 207 6.29 3.75 -4.27
CA ASN A 207 6.07 5.12 -3.87
C ASN A 207 7.03 6.07 -4.61
N GLN A 208 6.48 7.07 -5.27
CA GLN A 208 7.25 8.17 -5.82
C GLN A 208 7.65 9.10 -4.68
N LEU A 209 8.95 9.09 -4.36
CA LEU A 209 9.51 9.88 -3.26
C LEU A 209 10.11 11.22 -3.69
N HIS A 210 10.33 11.41 -4.99
CA HIS A 210 11.07 12.57 -5.49
C HIS A 210 10.30 13.29 -6.59
N GLY A 211 10.54 14.59 -6.69
CA GLY A 211 10.03 15.46 -7.74
C GLY A 211 8.57 15.90 -7.53
N PRO A 212 7.98 16.53 -8.56
CA PRO A 212 6.64 17.13 -8.48
C PRO A 212 5.52 16.14 -8.17
N SER A 213 5.73 14.86 -8.51
CA SER A 213 4.77 13.77 -8.27
C SER A 213 5.03 13.00 -6.98
N SER A 214 5.86 13.55 -6.08
CA SER A 214 6.07 12.91 -4.79
C SER A 214 4.74 12.73 -4.05
N GLY A 215 4.54 11.55 -3.48
CA GLY A 215 3.27 11.13 -2.90
C GLY A 215 2.40 10.29 -3.83
N ALA A 216 2.73 10.19 -5.13
CA ALA A 216 2.09 9.19 -5.99
C ALA A 216 2.54 7.78 -5.60
N ALA A 217 1.63 6.81 -5.61
CA ALA A 217 1.92 5.42 -5.34
C ALA A 217 1.14 4.49 -6.26
N LEU A 218 1.74 3.36 -6.62
CA LEU A 218 1.10 2.24 -7.32
C LEU A 218 1.20 1.01 -6.44
N TYR A 219 0.15 0.20 -6.36
CA TYR A 219 0.18 -1.03 -5.59
C TYR A 219 -0.41 -2.22 -6.33
N ALA A 220 0.07 -3.40 -5.95
CA ALA A 220 -0.47 -4.69 -6.32
C ALA A 220 -0.69 -5.51 -5.06
N GLU A 221 -1.86 -6.13 -4.94
CA GLU A 221 -2.30 -6.84 -3.75
C GLU A 221 -2.85 -8.21 -4.10
N VAL A 222 -2.55 -9.20 -3.27
CA VAL A 222 -3.24 -10.49 -3.23
C VAL A 222 -4.10 -10.51 -1.97
N LEU A 223 -5.37 -10.85 -2.13
CA LEU A 223 -6.33 -10.85 -1.03
C LEU A 223 -7.22 -12.09 -1.04
N PHE A 224 -7.62 -12.47 0.17
CA PHE A 224 -8.51 -13.60 0.41
C PHE A 224 -9.88 -13.06 0.78
N LEU A 225 -10.89 -13.31 -0.04
CA LEU A 225 -12.28 -12.97 0.26
C LEU A 225 -12.88 -14.11 1.09
N LEU A 226 -13.15 -13.87 2.37
CA LEU A 226 -13.79 -14.82 3.29
C LEU A 226 -15.22 -14.36 3.57
N GLU A 227 -16.22 -15.01 2.98
CA GLU A 227 -17.62 -14.67 3.22
C GLU A 227 -18.02 -15.07 4.65
N THR A 228 -18.42 -14.10 5.47
CA THR A 228 -18.63 -14.34 6.91
C THR A 228 -19.85 -15.20 7.22
N SER A 229 -20.84 -15.25 6.32
CA SER A 229 -22.10 -15.97 6.55
C SER A 229 -22.05 -17.43 6.11
N SER A 230 -21.43 -17.71 4.95
CA SER A 230 -21.36 -19.05 4.36
C SER A 230 -19.99 -19.73 4.53
N MET A 231 -18.99 -18.99 5.03
CA MET A 231 -17.58 -19.41 5.12
C MET A 231 -16.95 -19.81 3.78
N LYS A 232 -17.56 -19.41 2.66
CA LYS A 232 -16.96 -19.57 1.33
C LYS A 232 -15.75 -18.65 1.19
N GLN A 233 -14.73 -19.13 0.48
CA GLN A 233 -13.48 -18.40 0.28
C GLN A 233 -13.02 -18.33 -1.17
N MET A 234 -12.33 -17.24 -1.51
CA MET A 234 -11.70 -17.04 -2.82
C MET A 234 -10.41 -16.24 -2.68
N VAL A 235 -9.40 -16.57 -3.48
CA VAL A 235 -8.19 -15.75 -3.65
C VAL A 235 -8.36 -14.90 -4.89
N THR A 236 -8.06 -13.62 -4.80
CA THR A 236 -8.08 -12.68 -5.94
C THR A 236 -6.96 -11.65 -5.79
N GLY A 237 -6.81 -10.78 -6.78
CA GLY A 237 -5.85 -9.69 -6.78
C GLY A 237 -6.51 -8.33 -6.91
N ALA A 238 -5.76 -7.28 -6.56
CA ALA A 238 -6.08 -5.89 -6.81
C ALA A 238 -4.88 -5.15 -7.39
N LEU A 239 -5.17 -4.14 -8.21
CA LEU A 239 -4.20 -3.15 -8.65
C LEU A 239 -4.76 -1.77 -8.34
N GLY A 240 -3.94 -0.84 -7.89
CA GLY A 240 -4.42 0.51 -7.62
C GLY A 240 -3.35 1.57 -7.67
N ALA A 241 -3.82 2.81 -7.64
CA ALA A 241 -3.01 4.01 -7.65
C ALA A 241 -3.53 4.98 -6.60
N LEU A 242 -2.64 5.58 -5.81
CA LEU A 242 -2.95 6.53 -4.74
C LEU A 242 -2.11 7.79 -4.93
N TYR A 243 -2.62 8.92 -4.46
CA TYR A 243 -1.84 10.14 -4.26
C TYR A 243 -2.01 10.63 -2.82
N PHE A 244 -0.89 10.78 -2.12
CA PHE A 244 -0.82 11.22 -0.72
C PHE A 244 -0.61 12.75 -0.62
N PHE A 245 -1.33 13.37 0.32
CA PHE A 245 -1.31 14.80 0.65
C PHE A 245 -0.79 15.05 2.06
#